data_AF-A0A444XF53-F1
#
_entry.id   AF-A0A444XF53-F1
#
_cell.length_a   1.000
_cell.length_b   1.000
_cell.length_c   1.000
_cell.angle_alpha   90.00
_cell.angle_beta   90.00
_cell.angle_gamma   90.00
#
_symmetry.space_group_name_H-M   'P 1'
#
loop_
_entity.id
_entity.type
_entity.pdbx_description
1 polymer ?
#
loop_
_entity_poly.entity_id
_entity_poly.type
_entity_poly.pdbx_seq_one_letter_code
_entity_poly.pdbx_strand_id
1 'polypeptide(L)'
;MLKQHRKLSMSIRRTIENNEEAGIRPSKTYQSFVAAAGGHRELNFIEKDMRNYITREVRNVSEQEDAKEFGKYLLRMKEKNPNFFFELELEEDQSIKLAFWADARSRAAFEYFEDVISFDTTYNTNRALEACMPTTVHRWCIWHIMKKIPSKLNGYKGHADIEQEMSQVVWNSHSKDSFDRNWNDFLLNFGLADNKWLLDLYEHRHIWVPIYLDHHFWVGMRSTQRSESMHSFFNKYITWNSSLIQFIKQYDNYLGSREQAERESDAADFHTVIPCATKSSIEAQNICEFASESEELTAILHRAYDNVMAEMESLKAKRKGTSSLSHEDGNPLTSFKARQGFEQEDIQKIG
;
A
#
# COMPACT_ATOMS: atom_id res chain seq x y z
N MET A 1 23.35 -31.19 -24.70
CA MET A 1 22.68 -30.37 -25.73
C MET A 1 23.45 -29.08 -25.92
N LEU A 2 23.93 -28.78 -27.14
CA LEU A 2 24.72 -27.57 -27.43
C LEU A 2 23.82 -26.32 -27.42
N LYS A 3 24.35 -25.17 -26.98
CA LYS A 3 23.60 -23.90 -26.81
C LYS A 3 22.85 -23.47 -28.08
N GLN A 4 23.40 -23.72 -29.26
CA GLN A 4 22.81 -23.36 -30.57
C GLN A 4 21.55 -24.16 -30.94
N HIS A 5 21.34 -25.33 -30.32
CA HIS A 5 20.17 -26.19 -30.57
C HIS A 5 19.08 -26.05 -29.50
N ARG A 6 19.29 -25.23 -28.47
CA ARG A 6 18.29 -24.95 -27.44
C ARG A 6 17.40 -23.80 -27.87
N LYS A 7 16.14 -24.10 -28.24
CA LYS A 7 15.15 -23.10 -28.66
C LYS A 7 13.83 -23.36 -27.95
N LEU A 8 13.22 -22.30 -27.44
CA LEU A 8 11.85 -22.33 -26.93
C LEU A 8 10.88 -22.28 -28.12
N SER A 9 10.06 -23.32 -28.27
CA SER A 9 8.98 -23.34 -29.26
C SER A 9 7.92 -22.28 -28.94
N MET A 10 7.09 -21.92 -29.92
CA MET A 10 5.99 -20.97 -29.72
C MET A 10 5.00 -21.41 -28.64
N SER A 11 4.69 -22.71 -28.55
CA SER A 11 3.79 -23.23 -27.51
C SER A 11 4.39 -23.07 -26.12
N ILE A 12 5.69 -23.38 -25.96
CA ILE A 12 6.39 -23.21 -24.69
C ILE A 12 6.43 -21.73 -24.31
N ARG A 13 6.73 -20.83 -25.25
CA ARG A 13 6.74 -19.37 -25.02
C ARG A 13 5.39 -18.86 -24.52
N ARG A 14 4.29 -19.22 -25.18
CA ARG A 14 2.93 -18.82 -24.78
C ARG A 14 2.58 -19.31 -23.38
N THR A 15 2.95 -20.54 -23.02
CA THR A 15 2.75 -21.04 -21.65
C THR A 15 3.62 -20.30 -20.63
N ILE A 16 4.86 -19.94 -20.98
CA ILE A 16 5.73 -19.13 -20.11
C ILE A 16 5.09 -17.75 -19.87
N GLU A 17 4.61 -17.09 -20.93
CA GLU A 17 3.95 -15.79 -20.85
C GLU A 17 2.69 -15.84 -19.98
N ASN A 18 1.81 -16.81 -20.20
CA ASN A 18 0.60 -16.99 -19.39
C ASN A 18 0.92 -17.24 -17.92
N ASN A 19 1.94 -18.05 -17.63
CA ASN A 19 2.33 -18.35 -16.26
C ASN A 19 3.01 -17.16 -15.58
N GLU A 20 3.80 -16.38 -16.33
CA GLU A 20 4.38 -15.12 -15.84
C GLU A 20 3.27 -14.10 -15.55
N GLU A 21 2.26 -14.01 -16.42
CA GLU A 21 1.07 -13.18 -16.21
C GLU A 21 0.27 -13.61 -14.97
N ALA A 22 0.13 -14.92 -14.75
CA ALA A 22 -0.48 -15.48 -13.55
C ALA A 22 0.41 -15.38 -12.29
N GLY A 23 1.61 -14.78 -12.37
CA GLY A 23 2.54 -14.65 -11.24
C GLY A 23 3.14 -15.98 -10.76
N ILE A 24 3.07 -17.04 -11.56
CA ILE A 24 3.65 -18.34 -11.20
C ILE A 24 5.17 -18.22 -11.25
N ARG A 25 5.83 -18.63 -10.15
CA ARG A 25 7.29 -18.59 -10.05
C ARG A 25 7.94 -19.30 -11.25
N PRO A 26 8.96 -18.70 -11.90
CA PRO A 26 9.67 -19.31 -13.02
C PRO A 26 10.14 -20.75 -12.74
N SER A 27 10.57 -21.04 -11.51
CA SER A 27 10.96 -22.39 -11.10
C SER A 27 9.80 -23.39 -11.15
N LYS A 28 8.58 -22.97 -10.76
CA LYS A 28 7.37 -23.79 -10.85
C LYS A 28 6.94 -24.01 -12.29
N THR A 29 7.00 -22.96 -13.13
CA THR A 29 6.75 -23.05 -14.57
C THR A 29 7.72 -24.00 -15.27
N TYR A 30 9.01 -23.96 -14.91
CA TYR A 30 9.96 -24.92 -15.45
C TYR A 30 9.65 -26.36 -15.02
N GLN A 31 9.32 -26.57 -13.75
CA GLN A 31 8.95 -27.90 -13.23
C GLN A 31 7.68 -28.45 -13.90
N SER A 32 6.70 -27.62 -14.25
CA SER A 32 5.53 -28.09 -15.00
C SER A 32 5.90 -28.62 -16.38
N PHE A 33 6.87 -27.99 -17.07
CA PHE A 33 7.37 -28.52 -18.35
C PHE A 33 8.13 -29.84 -18.18
N VAL A 34 8.93 -29.96 -17.12
CA VAL A 34 9.67 -31.20 -16.81
C VAL A 34 8.69 -32.35 -16.55
N ALA A 35 7.65 -32.09 -15.76
CA ALA A 35 6.60 -33.07 -15.47
C ALA A 35 5.85 -33.49 -16.75
N ALA A 36 5.48 -32.53 -17.60
CA ALA A 36 4.78 -32.80 -18.85
C ALA A 36 5.63 -33.57 -19.87
N ALA A 37 6.94 -33.34 -19.91
CA ALA A 37 7.86 -34.02 -20.82
C ALA A 37 8.34 -35.40 -20.31
N GLY A 38 7.99 -35.78 -19.07
CA GLY A 38 8.44 -37.04 -18.47
C GLY A 38 9.88 -37.02 -17.95
N GLY A 39 10.49 -35.84 -17.82
CA GLY A 39 11.81 -35.68 -17.23
C GLY A 39 12.67 -34.58 -17.85
N HIS A 40 13.76 -34.24 -17.17
CA HIS A 40 14.66 -33.16 -17.59
C HIS A 40 15.39 -33.44 -18.92
N ARG A 41 15.61 -34.71 -19.27
CA ARG A 41 16.35 -35.11 -20.48
C ARG A 41 15.52 -34.98 -21.76
N GLU A 42 14.19 -34.94 -21.62
CA GLU A 42 13.23 -34.85 -22.71
C GLU A 42 12.93 -33.39 -23.11
N LEU A 43 13.45 -32.42 -22.35
CA LEU A 43 13.31 -31.00 -22.67
C LEU A 43 14.44 -30.50 -23.58
N ASN A 44 14.04 -29.73 -24.60
CA ASN A 44 14.95 -29.10 -25.55
C ASN A 44 15.56 -27.78 -25.06
N PHE A 45 15.34 -27.42 -23.79
CA PHE A 45 15.80 -26.18 -23.17
C PHE A 45 16.03 -26.40 -21.68
N ILE A 46 16.87 -25.57 -21.07
CA ILE A 46 17.10 -25.58 -19.62
C ILE A 46 16.40 -24.40 -18.94
N GLU A 47 16.24 -24.47 -17.62
CA GLU A 47 15.60 -23.39 -16.84
C GLU A 47 16.24 -22.03 -17.11
N LYS A 48 17.56 -21.98 -17.31
CA LYS A 48 18.28 -20.75 -17.65
C LYS A 48 17.81 -20.14 -18.98
N ASP A 49 17.49 -20.95 -19.99
CA ASP A 49 17.01 -20.44 -21.28
C ASP A 49 15.62 -19.81 -21.14
N MET A 50 14.74 -20.43 -20.32
CA MET A 50 13.43 -19.89 -19.97
C MET A 50 13.55 -18.59 -19.18
N ARG A 51 14.39 -18.54 -18.14
CA ARG A 51 14.64 -17.32 -17.36
C ARG A 51 15.19 -16.20 -18.25
N ASN A 52 16.12 -16.50 -19.16
CA ASN A 52 16.63 -15.52 -20.11
C ASN A 52 15.54 -15.00 -21.06
N TYR A 53 14.63 -15.87 -21.52
CA TYR A 53 13.48 -15.46 -22.33
C TYR A 53 12.54 -14.54 -21.56
N ILE A 54 12.20 -14.90 -20.32
CA ILE A 54 11.40 -14.06 -19.44
C ILE A 54 12.07 -12.69 -19.28
N THR A 55 13.35 -12.65 -18.91
CA THR A 55 14.10 -11.40 -18.75
C THR A 55 14.15 -10.56 -20.02
N ARG A 56 14.41 -11.16 -21.19
CA ARG A 56 14.72 -10.42 -22.42
C ARG A 56 13.51 -10.11 -23.30
N GLU A 57 12.47 -10.93 -23.26
CA GLU A 57 11.33 -10.84 -24.18
C GLU A 57 10.02 -10.54 -23.44
N VAL A 58 9.89 -10.98 -22.18
CA VAL A 58 8.65 -10.80 -21.41
C VAL A 58 8.73 -9.59 -20.45
N ARG A 59 9.91 -9.38 -19.85
CA ARG A 59 10.16 -8.28 -18.89
C ARG A 59 10.84 -7.06 -19.50
N ASN A 60 11.37 -7.19 -20.72
CA ASN A 60 12.11 -6.14 -21.39
C ASN A 60 11.17 -5.20 -22.16
N VAL A 61 10.15 -4.69 -21.47
CA VAL A 61 9.34 -3.58 -21.96
C VAL A 61 10.21 -2.33 -21.81
N SER A 62 10.31 -1.51 -22.85
CA SER A 62 11.06 -0.24 -22.73
C SER A 62 10.42 0.62 -21.63
N GLU A 63 11.20 1.40 -20.89
CA GLU A 63 10.67 2.24 -19.80
C GLU A 63 9.54 3.18 -20.28
N GLN A 64 9.67 3.71 -21.50
CA GLN A 64 8.64 4.54 -22.13
C GLN A 64 7.34 3.77 -22.44
N GLU A 65 7.43 2.49 -22.78
CA GLU A 65 6.28 1.64 -23.04
C GLU A 65 5.62 1.17 -21.74
N ASP A 66 6.41 0.97 -20.68
CA ASP A 66 5.95 0.62 -19.34
C ASP A 66 5.19 1.80 -18.69
N ALA A 67 5.68 3.04 -18.82
CA ALA A 67 4.98 4.24 -18.37
C ALA A 67 3.64 4.46 -19.10
N LYS A 68 3.61 4.21 -20.42
CA LYS A 68 2.38 4.29 -21.23
C LYS A 68 1.36 3.23 -20.83
N GLU A 69 1.78 1.99 -20.62
CA GLU A 69 0.88 0.92 -20.17
C GLU A 69 0.36 1.17 -18.76
N PHE A 70 1.17 1.75 -17.88
CA PHE A 70 0.73 2.22 -16.56
C PHE A 70 -0.35 3.30 -16.66
N GLY A 71 -0.16 4.31 -17.51
CA GLY A 71 -1.18 5.33 -17.77
C GLY A 71 -2.49 4.75 -18.31
N LYS A 72 -2.41 3.80 -19.27
CA LYS A 72 -3.58 3.07 -19.77
C LYS A 72 -4.28 2.28 -18.67
N TYR A 73 -3.53 1.66 -17.76
CA TYR A 73 -4.11 0.97 -16.61
C TYR A 73 -4.93 1.93 -15.74
N LEU A 74 -4.36 3.08 -15.35
CA LEU A 74 -5.04 4.06 -14.51
C LEU A 74 -6.33 4.58 -15.16
N LEU A 75 -6.29 4.84 -16.47
CA LEU A 75 -7.47 5.19 -17.26
C LEU A 75 -8.54 4.09 -17.22
N ARG A 76 -8.16 2.82 -17.46
CA ARG A 76 -9.10 1.69 -17.38
C ARG A 76 -9.71 1.54 -15.99
N MET A 77 -8.96 1.77 -14.92
CA MET A 77 -9.47 1.71 -13.55
C MET A 77 -10.48 2.84 -13.29
N LYS A 78 -10.21 4.04 -13.82
CA LYS A 78 -11.13 5.18 -13.77
C LYS A 78 -12.42 4.96 -14.55
N GLU A 79 -12.33 4.32 -15.72
CA GLU A 79 -13.49 3.96 -16.55
C GLU A 79 -14.38 2.91 -15.86
N LYS A 80 -13.77 1.89 -15.25
CA LYS A 80 -14.48 0.84 -14.52
C LYS A 80 -15.16 1.38 -13.26
N ASN A 81 -14.50 2.30 -12.57
CA ASN A 81 -15.00 2.86 -11.33
C ASN A 81 -14.79 4.38 -11.30
N PRO A 82 -15.85 5.18 -11.49
CA PRO A 82 -15.76 6.65 -11.44
C PRO A 82 -15.21 7.20 -10.12
N ASN A 83 -15.28 6.44 -9.02
CA ASN A 83 -14.73 6.82 -7.72
C ASN A 83 -13.24 6.50 -7.60
N PHE A 84 -12.62 5.75 -8.51
CA PHE A 84 -11.16 5.66 -8.60
C PHE A 84 -10.58 7.06 -8.90
N PHE A 85 -9.46 7.40 -8.27
CA PHE A 85 -8.73 8.66 -8.53
C PHE A 85 -7.31 8.36 -8.95
N PHE A 86 -6.78 9.14 -9.88
CA PHE A 86 -5.36 9.14 -10.16
C PHE A 86 -4.90 10.49 -10.72
N GLU A 87 -3.61 10.74 -10.57
CA GLU A 87 -2.87 11.84 -11.16
C GLU A 87 -1.54 11.28 -11.67
N LEU A 88 -1.20 11.62 -12.91
CA LEU A 88 -0.01 11.13 -13.59
C LEU A 88 0.65 12.29 -14.34
N GLU A 89 1.85 12.64 -13.94
CA GLU A 89 2.71 13.60 -14.64
C GLU A 89 3.87 12.86 -15.29
N LEU A 90 4.11 13.15 -16.58
CA LEU A 90 5.24 12.63 -17.34
C LEU A 90 6.21 13.77 -17.66
N GLU A 91 7.50 13.45 -17.71
CA GLU A 91 8.54 14.34 -18.23
C GLU A 91 8.51 14.39 -19.77
N GLU A 92 9.29 15.29 -20.36
CA GLU A 92 9.42 15.43 -21.83
C GLU A 92 9.83 14.12 -22.53
N ASP A 93 10.69 13.33 -21.88
CA ASP A 93 11.17 12.04 -22.38
C ASP A 93 10.19 10.87 -22.17
N GLN A 94 8.98 11.16 -21.69
CA GLN A 94 7.91 10.21 -21.35
C GLN A 94 8.17 9.35 -20.12
N SER A 95 9.21 9.64 -19.32
CA SER A 95 9.38 9.04 -18.00
C SER A 95 8.36 9.58 -16.99
N ILE A 96 8.08 8.83 -15.92
CA ILE A 96 7.10 9.24 -14.90
C ILE A 96 7.77 10.21 -13.93
N LYS A 97 7.24 11.43 -13.85
CA LYS A 97 7.61 12.45 -12.88
C LYS A 97 6.89 12.26 -11.55
N LEU A 98 5.57 12.08 -11.63
CA LEU A 98 4.68 11.92 -10.49
C LEU A 98 3.58 10.92 -10.84
N ALA A 99 3.29 10.01 -9.92
CA ALA A 99 2.15 9.13 -10.03
C ALA A 99 1.47 9.01 -8.66
N PHE A 100 0.17 9.29 -8.62
CA PHE A 100 -0.68 9.08 -7.47
C PHE A 100 -1.96 8.38 -7.91
N TRP A 101 -2.43 7.39 -7.14
CA TRP A 101 -3.75 6.79 -7.36
C TRP A 101 -4.36 6.31 -6.05
N ALA A 102 -5.69 6.28 -6.01
CA ALA A 102 -6.46 5.77 -4.90
C ALA A 102 -7.72 5.10 -5.41
N ASP A 103 -7.95 3.85 -5.00
CA ASP A 103 -9.18 3.13 -5.33
C ASP A 103 -10.39 3.68 -4.56
N ALA A 104 -11.59 3.33 -5.01
CA ALA A 104 -12.84 3.85 -4.44
C ALA A 104 -13.01 3.50 -2.96
N ARG A 105 -12.55 2.31 -2.54
CA ARG A 105 -12.66 1.85 -1.16
C ARG A 105 -11.69 2.58 -0.27
N SER A 106 -10.44 2.75 -0.70
CA SER A 106 -9.44 3.55 -0.01
C SER A 106 -9.91 4.99 0.19
N ARG A 107 -10.56 5.58 -0.81
CA ARG A 107 -11.13 6.93 -0.71
C ARG A 107 -12.33 7.00 0.24
N ALA A 108 -13.25 6.04 0.17
CA ALA A 108 -14.40 5.98 1.08
C ALA A 108 -13.95 5.74 2.53
N ALA A 109 -12.96 4.87 2.74
CA ALA A 109 -12.36 4.66 4.05
C ALA A 109 -11.72 5.95 4.57
N PHE A 110 -11.02 6.71 3.71
CA PHE A 110 -10.45 8.00 4.10
C PHE A 110 -11.53 9.04 4.48
N GLU A 111 -12.63 9.13 3.73
CA GLU A 111 -13.77 10.01 4.05
C GLU A 111 -14.56 9.57 5.29
N TYR A 112 -14.49 8.29 5.66
CA TYR A 112 -15.18 7.77 6.85
C TYR A 112 -14.32 7.87 8.13
N PHE A 113 -13.03 7.56 8.02
CA PHE A 113 -12.10 7.53 9.16
C PHE A 113 -11.31 8.83 9.34
N GLU A 114 -11.47 9.80 8.40
CA GLU A 114 -10.86 11.14 8.34
C GLU A 114 -9.84 11.45 9.43
N ASP A 115 -8.58 11.00 9.30
CA ASP A 115 -7.56 11.62 10.16
C ASP A 115 -6.12 11.36 9.74
N VAL A 116 -5.74 10.15 9.31
CA VAL A 116 -4.30 9.84 9.23
C VAL A 116 -3.86 9.03 8.02
N ILE A 117 -2.78 9.48 7.39
CA ILE A 117 -1.99 8.67 6.46
C ILE A 117 -0.60 8.42 7.04
N SER A 118 -0.13 7.16 6.95
CA SER A 118 1.21 6.78 7.38
C SER A 118 2.11 6.42 6.19
N PHE A 119 3.32 6.96 6.16
CA PHE A 119 4.28 6.82 5.08
C PHE A 119 5.62 6.23 5.55
N ASP A 120 6.36 5.61 4.62
CA ASP A 120 7.74 5.20 4.88
C ASP A 120 8.64 6.44 5.05
N THR A 121 9.56 6.36 6.02
CA THR A 121 10.55 7.39 6.35
C THR A 121 11.67 7.52 5.33
N THR A 122 11.58 6.82 4.19
CA THR A 122 12.55 6.92 3.07
C THR A 122 12.19 7.99 2.06
N TYR A 123 10.97 8.54 2.10
CA TYR A 123 10.50 9.47 1.07
C TYR A 123 10.24 10.86 1.63
N ASN A 124 10.98 11.84 1.12
CA ASN A 124 10.76 13.29 1.23
C ASN A 124 9.45 13.75 0.53
N THR A 125 8.37 12.97 0.69
CA THR A 125 7.07 13.18 0.04
C THR A 125 6.14 14.08 0.84
N ASN A 126 6.56 14.52 2.03
CA ASN A 126 5.80 15.43 2.87
C ASN A 126 5.28 16.62 2.06
N ARG A 127 6.10 17.23 1.19
CA ARG A 127 5.67 18.43 0.44
C ARG A 127 4.54 18.18 -0.55
N ALA A 128 4.55 17.06 -1.28
CA ALA A 128 3.50 16.75 -2.26
C ALA A 128 2.20 16.36 -1.55
N LEU A 129 2.31 15.61 -0.46
CA LEU A 129 1.16 15.18 0.33
C LEU A 129 0.56 16.30 1.17
N GLU A 130 1.37 17.20 1.72
CA GLU A 130 0.93 18.43 2.38
C GLU A 130 0.22 19.35 1.38
N ALA A 131 0.69 19.43 0.12
CA ALA A 131 0.03 20.21 -0.92
C ALA A 131 -1.31 19.60 -1.34
N CYS A 132 -1.39 18.28 -1.49
CA CYS A 132 -2.60 17.59 -1.95
C CYS A 132 -3.61 17.29 -0.83
N MET A 133 -3.14 17.16 0.41
CA MET A 133 -3.91 16.75 1.60
C MET A 133 -3.46 17.54 2.85
N PRO A 134 -3.68 18.86 2.88
CA PRO A 134 -3.18 19.75 3.93
C PRO A 134 -3.86 19.58 5.30
N THR A 135 -5.08 19.02 5.32
CA THR A 135 -5.86 18.81 6.55
C THR A 135 -5.63 17.44 7.17
N THR A 136 -4.82 16.59 6.53
CA THR A 136 -4.54 15.22 6.98
C THR A 136 -3.36 15.19 7.92
N VAL A 137 -3.44 14.38 8.97
CA VAL A 137 -2.30 14.12 9.85
C VAL A 137 -1.35 13.17 9.13
N HIS A 138 -0.11 13.60 8.93
CA HIS A 138 0.91 12.81 8.25
C HIS A 138 1.82 12.14 9.28
N ARG A 139 1.97 10.82 9.19
CA ARG A 139 2.76 10.04 10.15
C ARG A 139 3.87 9.24 9.49
N TRP A 140 5.05 9.30 10.07
CA TRP A 140 6.14 8.40 9.76
C TRP A 140 5.91 7.00 10.35
N CYS A 141 6.08 5.99 9.51
CA CYS A 141 5.86 4.59 9.85
C CYS A 141 6.95 4.10 10.83
N ILE A 142 6.57 3.90 12.11
CA ILE A 142 7.51 3.41 13.14
C ILE A 142 8.21 2.13 12.68
N TRP A 143 7.49 1.16 12.09
CA TRP A 143 8.12 -0.09 11.65
C TRP A 143 9.33 0.15 10.73
N HIS A 144 9.21 1.06 9.76
CA HIS A 144 10.31 1.38 8.85
C HIS A 144 11.48 2.07 9.56
N ILE A 145 11.18 2.91 10.55
CA ILE A 145 12.20 3.51 11.43
C ILE A 145 12.94 2.41 12.17
N MET A 146 12.20 1.52 12.84
CA MET A 146 12.79 0.42 13.61
C MET A 146 13.61 -0.52 12.74
N LYS A 147 13.15 -0.82 11.52
CA LYS A 147 13.88 -1.67 10.55
C LYS A 147 15.20 -1.05 10.07
N LYS A 148 15.35 0.28 10.14
CA LYS A 148 16.59 0.98 9.78
C LYS A 148 17.63 0.97 10.90
N ILE A 149 17.23 0.75 12.16
CA ILE A 149 18.14 0.79 13.31
C ILE A 149 19.35 -0.14 13.13
N PRO A 150 19.19 -1.44 12.76
CA PRO A 150 20.33 -2.34 12.67
C PRO A 150 21.37 -1.85 11.66
N SER A 151 20.94 -1.31 10.52
CA SER A 151 21.87 -0.82 9.48
C SER A 151 22.48 0.54 9.82
N LYS A 152 21.77 1.38 10.58
CA LYS A 152 22.25 2.72 11.00
C LYS A 152 23.21 2.65 12.18
N LEU A 153 23.07 1.64 13.05
CA LEU A 153 23.81 1.55 14.32
C LEU A 153 24.71 0.29 14.44
N ASN A 154 24.88 -0.51 13.38
CA ASN A 154 25.78 -1.68 13.40
C ASN A 154 27.25 -1.39 13.76
N GLY A 155 27.70 -0.14 13.58
CA GLY A 155 29.06 0.29 13.93
C GLY A 155 29.29 0.50 15.42
N TYR A 156 28.25 0.48 16.24
CA TYR A 156 28.32 0.70 17.68
C TYR A 156 28.45 -0.62 18.44
N LYS A 157 29.22 -0.61 19.53
CA LYS A 157 29.31 -1.75 20.45
C LYS A 157 27.96 -1.93 21.14
N GLY A 158 27.51 -3.18 21.26
CA GLY A 158 26.22 -3.50 21.89
C GLY A 158 25.00 -3.15 21.01
N HIS A 159 25.11 -3.21 19.68
CA HIS A 159 24.01 -2.87 18.77
C HIS A 159 22.68 -3.60 19.07
N ALA A 160 22.73 -4.85 19.54
CA ALA A 160 21.54 -5.57 19.98
C ALA A 160 20.87 -4.94 21.21
N ASP A 161 21.67 -4.51 22.19
CA ASP A 161 21.19 -3.82 23.39
C ASP A 161 20.65 -2.42 23.03
N ILE A 162 21.28 -1.74 22.07
CA ILE A 162 20.81 -0.46 21.52
C ILE A 162 19.44 -0.62 20.87
N GLU A 163 19.24 -1.64 20.03
CA GLU A 163 17.95 -1.92 19.38
C GLU A 163 16.85 -2.22 20.41
N GLN A 164 17.18 -3.00 21.44
CA GLN A 164 16.25 -3.34 22.51
C GLN A 164 15.88 -2.10 23.34
N GLU A 165 16.86 -1.32 23.79
CA GLU A 165 16.63 -0.13 24.62
C GLU A 165 15.83 0.93 23.85
N MET A 166 16.19 1.21 22.60
CA MET A 166 15.44 2.13 21.75
C MET A 166 13.97 1.69 21.61
N SER A 167 13.72 0.39 21.45
CA SER A 167 12.36 -0.16 21.42
C SER A 167 11.62 0.10 22.74
N GLN A 168 12.27 -0.10 23.89
CA GLN A 168 11.67 0.18 25.20
C GLN A 168 11.30 1.65 25.35
N VAL A 169 12.22 2.57 25.01
CA VAL A 169 11.99 4.01 25.07
C VAL A 169 10.80 4.42 24.20
N VAL A 170 10.72 3.92 22.96
CA VAL A 170 9.67 4.28 22.01
C VAL A 170 8.29 3.73 22.40
N TRP A 171 8.22 2.47 22.82
CA TRP A 171 6.94 1.78 23.03
C TRP A 171 6.38 1.90 24.44
N ASN A 172 7.23 2.09 25.46
CA ASN A 172 6.83 2.04 26.87
C ASN A 172 6.89 3.41 27.57
N SER A 173 6.96 4.49 26.80
CA SER A 173 6.83 5.85 27.33
C SER A 173 5.37 6.19 27.64
N HIS A 174 5.13 6.64 28.88
CA HIS A 174 3.78 6.95 29.39
C HIS A 174 3.44 8.44 29.35
N SER A 175 4.43 9.30 29.05
CA SER A 175 4.23 10.73 28.84
C SER A 175 5.32 11.30 27.93
N LYS A 176 5.05 12.46 27.30
CA LYS A 176 6.03 13.18 26.46
C LYS A 176 7.31 13.48 27.24
N ASP A 177 7.19 13.97 28.48
CA ASP A 177 8.35 14.23 29.34
C ASP A 177 9.13 12.97 29.71
N SER A 178 8.45 11.84 29.92
CA SER A 178 9.11 10.56 30.19
C SER A 178 9.88 10.08 28.95
N PHE A 179 9.31 10.25 27.76
CA PHE A 179 9.99 9.92 26.52
C PHE A 179 11.24 10.77 26.34
N ASP A 180 11.12 12.10 26.47
CA ASP A 180 12.26 13.01 26.24
C ASP A 180 13.41 12.73 27.21
N ARG A 181 13.11 12.43 28.49
CA ARG A 181 14.13 12.01 29.46
C ARG A 181 14.77 10.68 29.08
N ASN A 182 13.95 9.64 28.89
CA ASN A 182 14.45 8.29 28.60
C ASN A 182 15.23 8.23 27.27
N TRP A 183 14.83 9.03 26.28
CA TRP A 183 15.55 9.16 25.01
C TRP A 183 16.92 9.81 25.20
N ASN A 184 17.01 10.87 26.01
CA ASN A 184 18.28 11.50 26.35
C ASN A 184 19.19 10.54 27.13
N ASP A 185 18.65 9.82 28.11
CA ASP A 185 19.41 8.82 28.87
C ASP A 185 19.92 7.71 27.96
N PHE A 186 19.09 7.21 27.02
CA PHE A 186 19.49 6.27 25.98
C PHE A 186 20.65 6.81 25.13
N LEU A 187 20.57 8.05 24.65
CA LEU A 187 21.64 8.65 23.83
C LEU A 187 22.96 8.75 24.61
N LEU A 188 22.90 9.13 25.88
CA LEU A 188 24.08 9.27 26.74
C LEU A 188 24.70 7.90 27.06
N ASN A 189 23.89 6.93 27.45
CA ASN A 189 24.33 5.59 27.86
C ASN A 189 25.09 4.85 26.75
N PHE A 190 24.70 5.05 25.49
CA PHE A 190 25.32 4.39 24.35
C PHE A 190 26.29 5.28 23.55
N GLY A 191 26.56 6.52 24.00
CA GLY A 191 27.45 7.45 23.29
C GLY A 191 26.93 7.84 21.90
N LEU A 192 25.61 8.00 21.78
CA LEU A 192 24.89 8.28 20.54
C LEU A 192 24.50 9.75 20.37
N ALA A 193 24.86 10.62 21.33
CA ALA A 193 24.46 12.04 21.34
C ALA A 193 24.82 12.80 20.05
N ASP A 194 25.95 12.49 19.43
CA ASP A 194 26.41 13.14 18.19
C ASP A 194 25.90 12.45 16.90
N ASN A 195 25.05 11.42 17.03
CA ASN A 195 24.54 10.69 15.87
C ASN A 195 23.48 11.52 15.14
N LYS A 196 23.87 12.08 13.98
CA LYS A 196 23.01 12.94 13.15
C LYS A 196 21.66 12.30 12.80
N TRP A 197 21.60 10.99 12.56
CA TRP A 197 20.36 10.31 12.20
C TRP A 197 19.39 10.24 13.38
N LEU A 198 19.89 9.99 14.59
CA LEU A 198 19.06 9.98 15.81
C LEU A 198 18.62 11.39 16.21
N LEU A 199 19.45 12.40 16.00
CA LEU A 199 19.09 13.80 16.20
C LEU A 199 17.94 14.21 15.27
N ASP A 200 18.06 13.95 13.97
CA ASP A 200 17.01 14.22 12.97
C ASP A 200 15.71 13.47 13.31
N LEU A 201 15.83 12.19 13.69
CA LEU A 201 14.70 11.39 14.10
C LEU A 201 13.99 11.96 15.34
N TYR A 202 14.73 12.49 16.30
CA TYR A 202 14.19 13.12 17.51
C TYR A 202 13.49 14.46 17.23
N GLU A 203 14.01 15.28 16.30
CA GLU A 203 13.32 16.51 15.86
C GLU A 203 11.91 16.20 15.32
N HIS A 204 11.79 15.10 14.59
CA HIS A 204 10.53 14.62 14.03
C HIS A 204 9.70 13.74 14.99
N ARG A 205 10.01 13.67 16.29
CA ARG A 205 9.30 12.80 17.26
C ARG A 205 7.78 12.95 17.27
N HIS A 206 7.29 14.15 16.98
CA HIS A 206 5.86 14.49 16.95
C HIS A 206 5.07 13.79 15.83
N ILE A 207 5.73 13.26 14.79
CA ILE A 207 5.08 12.56 13.66
C ILE A 207 5.35 11.05 13.62
N TRP A 208 6.08 10.47 14.57
CA TRP A 208 6.27 9.01 14.61
C TRP A 208 6.11 8.38 15.98
N VAL A 209 6.50 9.06 17.06
CA VAL A 209 6.52 8.48 18.41
C VAL A 209 5.09 8.31 18.94
N PRO A 210 4.71 7.12 19.46
CA PRO A 210 3.33 6.85 19.90
C PRO A 210 2.80 7.84 20.94
N ILE A 211 3.60 8.20 21.95
CA ILE A 211 3.15 9.09 23.03
C ILE A 211 2.92 10.54 22.56
N TYR A 212 3.50 10.92 21.42
CA TYR A 212 3.25 12.21 20.79
C TYR A 212 2.04 12.20 19.86
N LEU A 213 1.43 11.04 19.66
CA LEU A 213 0.33 10.79 18.73
C LEU A 213 -0.93 10.28 19.45
N ASP A 214 -0.89 10.21 20.78
CA ASP A 214 -1.91 9.63 21.66
C ASP A 214 -3.31 10.27 21.59
N HIS A 215 -3.39 11.49 21.07
CA HIS A 215 -4.60 12.29 20.92
C HIS A 215 -5.33 12.08 19.59
N HIS A 216 -4.79 11.25 18.69
CA HIS A 216 -5.49 10.81 17.49
C HIS A 216 -5.97 9.37 17.68
N PHE A 217 -7.08 8.99 17.05
CA PHE A 217 -7.61 7.63 17.14
C PHE A 217 -7.02 6.74 16.03
N TRP A 218 -6.52 5.55 16.41
CA TRP A 218 -5.68 4.74 15.51
C TRP A 218 -6.24 3.35 15.16
N VAL A 219 -7.45 2.97 15.62
CA VAL A 219 -8.06 1.63 15.44
C VAL A 219 -7.05 0.48 15.62
N GLY A 220 -6.17 0.58 16.62
CA GLY A 220 -5.15 -0.45 16.89
C GLY A 220 -4.12 -0.69 15.76
N MET A 221 -3.99 0.20 14.77
CA MET A 221 -3.01 0.10 13.68
C MET A 221 -1.58 0.23 14.20
N ARG A 222 -1.02 -0.87 14.70
CA ARG A 222 0.42 -1.06 14.80
C ARG A 222 0.94 -1.12 13.36
N SER A 223 1.66 -0.09 12.93
CA SER A 223 2.07 0.08 11.51
C SER A 223 2.84 -1.12 10.96
N THR A 224 3.34 -2.01 11.83
CA THR A 224 4.07 -3.24 11.54
C THR A 224 3.21 -4.30 10.81
N GLN A 225 1.97 -4.54 11.25
CA GLN A 225 1.19 -5.71 10.77
C GLN A 225 0.72 -5.55 9.32
N ARG A 226 0.37 -4.34 8.89
CA ARG A 226 -0.10 -4.09 7.52
C ARG A 226 1.05 -4.02 6.50
N SER A 227 2.17 -3.37 6.82
CA SER A 227 3.32 -3.29 5.90
C SER A 227 4.02 -4.63 5.72
N GLU A 228 4.10 -5.46 6.77
CA GLU A 228 4.68 -6.80 6.68
C GLU A 228 3.87 -7.72 5.77
N SER A 229 2.53 -7.64 5.81
CA SER A 229 1.67 -8.44 4.93
C SER A 229 1.87 -8.09 3.45
N MET A 230 1.93 -6.80 3.12
CA MET A 230 2.20 -6.29 1.77
C MET A 230 3.60 -6.70 1.33
N HIS A 231 4.61 -6.46 2.16
CA HIS A 231 6.00 -6.77 1.84
C HIS A 231 6.21 -8.27 1.63
N SER A 232 5.63 -9.11 2.50
CA SER A 232 5.67 -10.58 2.37
C SER A 232 5.00 -11.06 1.09
N PHE A 233 3.88 -10.43 0.68
CA PHE A 233 3.24 -10.75 -0.59
C PHE A 233 4.14 -10.35 -1.77
N PHE A 234 4.51 -9.07 -1.87
CA PHE A 234 5.24 -8.55 -3.03
C PHE A 234 6.63 -9.18 -3.18
N ASN A 235 7.35 -9.46 -2.09
CA ASN A 235 8.67 -10.11 -2.16
C ASN A 235 8.64 -11.51 -2.80
N LYS A 236 7.46 -12.15 -2.93
CA LYS A 236 7.32 -13.44 -3.60
C LYS A 236 7.31 -13.33 -5.12
N TYR A 237 6.96 -12.16 -5.66
CA TYR A 237 6.61 -11.96 -7.07
C TYR A 237 7.39 -10.81 -7.74
N ILE A 238 7.71 -9.76 -6.98
CA ILE A 238 8.37 -8.53 -7.44
C ILE A 238 9.85 -8.57 -7.07
N THR A 239 10.71 -8.16 -8.01
CA THR A 239 12.14 -7.96 -7.80
C THR A 239 12.56 -6.57 -8.26
N TRP A 240 13.81 -6.18 -8.01
CA TRP A 240 14.36 -4.89 -8.47
C TRP A 240 14.42 -4.74 -10.01
N ASN A 241 14.22 -5.83 -10.76
CA ASN A 241 14.11 -5.84 -12.22
C ASN A 241 12.65 -5.94 -12.70
N SER A 242 11.68 -5.83 -11.80
CA SER A 242 10.28 -5.85 -12.19
C SER A 242 9.89 -4.50 -12.78
N SER A 243 9.18 -4.53 -13.90
CA SER A 243 8.62 -3.32 -14.50
C SER A 243 7.39 -2.84 -13.73
N LEU A 244 6.95 -1.60 -13.98
CA LEU A 244 5.78 -1.01 -13.38
C LEU A 244 4.49 -1.75 -13.76
N ILE A 245 4.36 -2.23 -15.01
CA ILE A 245 3.20 -3.04 -15.39
C ILE A 245 3.16 -4.37 -14.63
N GLN A 246 4.33 -4.96 -14.36
CA GLN A 246 4.40 -6.17 -13.53
C GLN A 246 4.00 -5.89 -12.08
N PHE A 247 4.46 -4.75 -11.53
CA PHE A 247 4.03 -4.31 -10.20
C PHE A 247 2.51 -4.17 -10.15
N ILE A 248 1.89 -3.50 -11.12
CA ILE A 248 0.44 -3.29 -11.15
C ILE A 248 -0.34 -4.60 -11.22
N LYS A 249 0.08 -5.56 -12.05
CA LYS A 249 -0.57 -6.87 -12.09
C LYS A 249 -0.55 -7.56 -10.73
N GLN A 250 0.57 -7.49 -10.02
CA GLN A 250 0.67 -8.06 -8.67
C GLN A 250 -0.09 -7.25 -7.63
N TYR A 251 -0.20 -5.93 -7.81
CA TYR A 251 -1.02 -5.07 -6.97
C TYR A 251 -2.51 -5.43 -7.07
N ASP A 252 -3.03 -5.64 -8.28
CA ASP A 252 -4.41 -6.09 -8.48
C ASP A 252 -4.66 -7.48 -7.84
N ASN A 253 -3.74 -8.43 -8.04
CA ASN A 253 -3.81 -9.75 -7.40
C ASN A 253 -3.84 -9.64 -5.87
N TYR A 254 -3.01 -8.77 -5.31
CA TYR A 254 -2.97 -8.52 -3.87
C TYR A 254 -4.30 -7.98 -3.36
N LEU A 255 -4.84 -6.93 -4.00
CA LEU A 255 -6.14 -6.36 -3.63
C LEU A 255 -7.25 -7.40 -3.69
N GLY A 256 -7.33 -8.19 -4.77
CA GLY A 256 -8.34 -9.24 -4.89
C GLY A 256 -8.22 -10.31 -3.80
N SER A 257 -7.00 -10.74 -3.47
CA SER A 257 -6.76 -11.69 -2.36
C SER A 257 -7.16 -11.14 -1.00
N ARG A 258 -6.96 -9.83 -0.77
CA ARG A 258 -7.36 -9.17 0.47
C ARG A 258 -8.88 -9.08 0.60
N GLU A 259 -9.55 -8.65 -0.46
CA GLU A 259 -11.02 -8.59 -0.48
C GLU A 259 -11.64 -9.97 -0.29
N GLN A 260 -11.03 -11.02 -0.83
CA GLN A 260 -11.45 -12.40 -0.59
C GLN A 260 -11.25 -12.80 0.87
N ALA A 261 -10.07 -12.54 1.45
CA ALA A 261 -9.77 -12.89 2.84
C ALA A 261 -10.68 -12.14 3.83
N GLU A 262 -11.02 -10.88 3.54
CA GLU A 262 -11.95 -10.09 4.35
C GLU A 262 -13.37 -10.69 4.25
N ARG A 263 -13.86 -11.03 3.04
CA ARG A 263 -15.16 -11.74 2.89
C ARG A 263 -15.19 -13.09 3.60
N GLU A 264 -14.09 -13.83 3.61
CA GLU A 264 -13.96 -15.09 4.34
C GLU A 264 -13.97 -14.88 5.85
N SER A 265 -13.31 -13.81 6.34
CA SER A 265 -13.33 -13.45 7.76
C SER A 265 -14.72 -13.01 8.20
N ASP A 266 -15.39 -12.15 7.43
CA ASP A 266 -16.76 -11.71 7.72
C ASP A 266 -17.68 -12.93 7.80
N ALA A 267 -17.61 -13.84 6.81
CA ALA A 267 -18.39 -15.07 6.81
C ALA A 267 -18.06 -15.99 8.01
N ALA A 268 -16.79 -16.08 8.42
CA ALA A 268 -16.39 -16.85 9.58
C ALA A 268 -16.95 -16.23 10.88
N ASP A 269 -16.90 -14.91 11.02
CA ASP A 269 -17.43 -14.19 12.18
C ASP A 269 -18.95 -14.38 12.29
N PHE A 270 -19.69 -14.28 11.18
CA PHE A 270 -21.13 -14.57 11.12
C PHE A 270 -21.49 -16.03 11.49
N HIS A 271 -20.53 -16.95 11.43
CA HIS A 271 -20.74 -18.36 11.75
C HIS A 271 -20.06 -18.79 13.06
N THR A 272 -19.41 -17.87 13.76
CA THR A 272 -18.72 -18.16 15.01
C THR A 272 -19.69 -18.07 16.18
N VAL A 273 -20.06 -19.21 16.74
CA VAL A 273 -20.77 -19.26 18.02
C VAL A 273 -19.75 -18.95 19.12
N ILE A 274 -19.91 -17.82 19.81
CA ILE A 274 -19.11 -17.51 21.01
C ILE A 274 -19.46 -18.56 22.07
N PRO A 275 -18.53 -19.48 22.42
CA PRO A 275 -18.84 -20.50 23.41
C PRO A 275 -18.89 -19.86 24.80
N CYS A 276 -19.88 -20.24 25.62
CA CYS A 276 -19.90 -19.81 27.01
C CYS A 276 -18.68 -20.39 27.75
N ALA A 277 -17.92 -19.55 28.44
CA ALA A 277 -16.80 -19.96 29.26
C ALA A 277 -17.28 -20.71 30.52
N THR A 278 -18.53 -20.48 30.95
CA THR A 278 -19.17 -21.18 32.06
C THR A 278 -20.52 -21.80 31.64
N LYS A 279 -21.05 -22.70 32.47
CA LYS A 279 -22.40 -23.28 32.27
C LYS A 279 -23.54 -22.37 32.78
N SER A 280 -23.26 -21.08 33.02
CA SER A 280 -24.24 -20.13 33.53
C SER A 280 -25.27 -19.78 32.45
N SER A 281 -26.56 -19.89 32.77
CA SER A 281 -27.64 -19.46 31.88
C SER A 281 -27.62 -17.95 31.59
N ILE A 282 -27.08 -17.15 32.52
CA ILE A 282 -26.95 -15.69 32.36
C ILE A 282 -25.88 -15.35 31.32
N GLU A 283 -24.77 -16.09 31.29
CA GLU A 283 -23.71 -15.89 30.29
C GLU A 283 -24.20 -16.26 28.89
N ALA A 284 -24.93 -17.37 28.76
CA ALA A 284 -25.53 -17.77 27.50
C ALA A 284 -26.55 -16.74 26.97
N GLN A 285 -27.37 -16.17 27.86
CA GLN A 285 -28.33 -15.11 27.51
C GLN A 285 -27.61 -13.84 27.03
N ASN A 286 -26.60 -13.38 27.77
CA ASN A 286 -25.85 -12.17 27.43
C ASN A 286 -25.05 -12.30 26.12
N ILE A 287 -24.47 -13.47 25.85
CA ILE A 287 -23.78 -13.74 24.58
C ILE A 287 -24.78 -13.73 23.41
N CYS A 288 -25.97 -14.31 23.59
CA CYS A 288 -27.01 -14.33 22.57
C CYS A 288 -27.54 -12.91 22.27
N GLU A 289 -27.80 -12.12 23.32
CA GLU A 289 -28.21 -10.72 23.18
C GLU A 289 -27.12 -9.89 22.49
N PHE A 290 -25.86 -9.98 22.93
CA PHE A 290 -24.73 -9.28 22.31
C PHE A 290 -24.54 -9.66 20.83
N ALA A 291 -24.64 -10.95 20.49
CA ALA A 291 -24.54 -11.40 19.10
C ALA A 291 -25.70 -10.84 18.25
N SER A 292 -26.93 -10.85 18.78
CA SER A 292 -28.10 -10.31 18.08
C SER A 292 -28.03 -8.79 17.88
N GLU A 293 -27.56 -8.04 18.89
CA GLU A 293 -27.36 -6.59 18.79
C GLU A 293 -26.20 -6.25 17.84
N SER A 294 -25.13 -7.05 17.83
CA SER A 294 -24.01 -6.89 16.90
C SER A 294 -24.42 -7.16 15.45
N GLU A 295 -25.21 -8.21 15.20
CA GLU A 295 -25.78 -8.48 13.87
C GLU A 295 -26.73 -7.37 13.43
N GLU A 296 -27.57 -6.86 14.33
CA GLU A 296 -28.49 -5.77 14.05
C GLU A 296 -27.75 -4.47 13.74
N LEU A 297 -26.71 -4.12 14.53
CA LEU A 297 -25.85 -2.97 14.28
C LEU A 297 -25.09 -3.09 12.96
N THR A 298 -24.56 -4.27 12.63
CA THR A 298 -23.86 -4.52 11.36
C THR A 298 -24.82 -4.40 10.19
N ALA A 299 -26.04 -4.94 10.31
CA ALA A 299 -27.09 -4.82 9.29
C ALA A 299 -27.64 -3.38 9.17
N ILE A 300 -27.66 -2.60 10.26
CA ILE A 300 -27.98 -1.17 10.23
C ILE A 300 -26.85 -0.40 9.54
N LEU A 301 -25.58 -0.70 9.83
CA LEU A 301 -24.43 -0.07 9.17
C LEU A 301 -24.41 -0.35 7.67
N HIS A 302 -24.59 -1.61 7.25
CA HIS A 302 -24.64 -1.98 5.84
C HIS A 302 -25.84 -1.33 5.13
N ARG A 303 -27.03 -1.31 5.76
CA ARG A 303 -28.21 -0.62 5.19
C ARG A 303 -28.04 0.90 5.13
N ALA A 304 -27.43 1.51 6.15
CA ALA A 304 -27.13 2.93 6.15
C ALA A 304 -26.14 3.28 5.03
N TYR A 305 -25.10 2.44 4.85
CA TYR A 305 -24.15 2.57 3.75
C TYR A 305 -24.84 2.45 2.38
N ASP A 306 -25.64 1.41 2.16
CA ASP A 306 -26.37 1.21 0.90
C ASP A 306 -27.37 2.35 0.61
N ASN A 307 -28.06 2.84 1.65
CA ASN A 307 -28.99 3.97 1.53
C ASN A 307 -28.26 5.27 1.17
N VAL A 308 -27.11 5.55 1.80
CA VAL A 308 -26.27 6.71 1.45
C VAL A 308 -25.77 6.59 0.02
N MET A 309 -25.34 5.40 -0.41
CA MET A 309 -24.90 5.18 -1.79
C MET A 309 -26.05 5.39 -2.80
N ALA A 310 -27.25 4.90 -2.52
CA ALA A 310 -28.43 5.10 -3.35
C ALA A 310 -28.88 6.58 -3.38
N GLU A 311 -28.82 7.28 -2.25
CA GLU A 311 -29.17 8.70 -2.15
C GLU A 311 -28.15 9.57 -2.89
N MET A 312 -26.87 9.24 -2.83
CA MET A 312 -25.82 9.88 -3.63
C MET A 312 -26.03 9.67 -5.13
N GLU A 313 -26.47 8.48 -5.58
CA GLU A 313 -26.83 8.24 -6.98
C GLU A 313 -28.07 9.04 -7.42
N SER A 314 -29.08 9.12 -6.57
CA SER A 314 -30.29 9.93 -6.80
C SER A 314 -29.99 11.44 -6.89
N LEU A 315 -29.12 11.95 -6.00
CA LEU A 315 -28.66 13.35 -6.04
C LEU A 315 -27.82 13.66 -7.27
N LYS A 316 -27.01 12.70 -7.74
CA LYS A 316 -26.27 12.81 -9.02
C LYS A 316 -27.21 12.80 -10.23
N ALA A 317 -28.26 11.98 -10.22
CA ALA A 317 -29.28 11.96 -11.28
C ALA A 317 -30.10 13.26 -11.32
N LYS A 318 -30.50 13.79 -10.16
CA LYS A 318 -31.18 15.10 -10.06
C LYS A 318 -30.30 16.25 -10.56
N ARG A 319 -28.99 16.25 -10.25
CA ARG A 319 -28.05 17.25 -10.80
C ARG A 319 -27.95 17.21 -12.33
N LYS A 320 -27.96 16.01 -12.93
CA LYS A 320 -27.99 15.86 -14.41
C LYS A 320 -29.32 16.32 -15.03
N GLY A 321 -30.43 16.27 -14.30
CA GLY A 321 -31.73 16.75 -14.77
C GLY A 321 -31.91 18.28 -14.71
N THR A 322 -31.16 18.97 -13.84
CA THR A 322 -31.23 20.44 -13.69
C THR A 322 -30.18 21.23 -14.47
N SER A 323 -29.23 20.58 -15.14
CA SER A 323 -28.24 21.24 -15.99
C SER A 323 -28.37 20.79 -17.44
N SER A 324 -29.40 21.27 -18.13
CA SER A 324 -29.34 21.38 -19.58
C SER A 324 -28.45 22.57 -19.94
N LEU A 325 -27.14 22.36 -19.98
CA LEU A 325 -26.20 23.23 -20.70
C LEU A 325 -25.13 22.34 -21.33
N SER A 326 -24.97 22.57 -22.62
CA SER A 326 -24.25 21.81 -23.63
C SER A 326 -22.77 21.56 -23.30
N HIS A 327 -22.28 20.42 -23.82
CA HIS A 327 -20.90 20.17 -24.20
C HIS A 327 -20.23 21.45 -24.72
N GLU A 328 -19.15 21.89 -24.06
CA GLU A 328 -17.88 22.29 -24.66
C GLU A 328 -16.81 22.45 -23.57
N ASP A 329 -15.57 22.14 -23.97
CA ASP A 329 -14.41 21.89 -23.12
C ASP A 329 -14.01 23.04 -22.19
N GLY A 330 -13.74 22.71 -20.93
CA GLY A 330 -13.14 23.60 -19.95
C GLY A 330 -12.20 22.83 -19.04
N ASN A 331 -10.89 22.99 -19.27
CA ASN A 331 -9.81 22.42 -18.46
C ASN A 331 -10.05 22.72 -16.94
N PRO A 332 -10.14 21.72 -16.06
CA PRO A 332 -10.43 21.93 -14.63
C PRO A 332 -9.42 22.85 -13.92
N LEU A 333 -8.19 22.95 -14.44
CA LEU A 333 -7.12 23.78 -13.89
C LEU A 333 -7.45 25.29 -13.92
N THR A 334 -8.19 25.77 -14.92
CA THR A 334 -8.62 27.18 -14.97
C THR A 334 -9.76 27.46 -14.00
N SER A 335 -10.64 26.48 -13.75
CA SER A 335 -11.71 26.63 -12.74
C SER A 335 -11.18 26.62 -11.30
N PHE A 336 -10.07 25.92 -11.06
CA PHE A 336 -9.42 25.86 -9.74
C PHE A 336 -8.56 27.10 -9.46
N LYS A 337 -7.77 27.55 -10.44
CA LYS A 337 -6.97 28.79 -10.35
C LYS A 337 -7.84 30.04 -10.18
N ALA A 338 -8.98 30.12 -10.86
CA ALA A 338 -9.90 31.25 -10.76
C ALA A 338 -10.59 31.37 -9.38
N ARG A 339 -10.63 30.30 -8.57
CA ARG A 339 -11.27 30.31 -7.25
C ARG A 339 -10.37 30.81 -6.11
N GLN A 340 -9.06 30.93 -6.32
CA GLN A 340 -8.11 31.21 -5.22
C GLN A 340 -7.12 32.36 -5.46
N GLY A 341 -7.19 33.09 -6.59
CA GLY A 341 -6.55 34.41 -6.69
C GLY A 341 -5.02 34.45 -6.55
N PHE A 342 -4.30 33.38 -6.90
CA PHE A 342 -2.84 33.38 -6.90
C PHE A 342 -2.30 33.85 -8.26
N GLU A 343 -1.54 34.95 -8.26
CA GLU A 343 -0.79 35.42 -9.44
C GLU A 343 0.55 34.69 -9.62
N GLN A 344 1.04 34.71 -10.85
CA GLN A 344 2.07 33.84 -11.41
C GLN A 344 3.52 34.21 -10.99
N GLU A 345 3.71 35.07 -9.99
CA GLU A 345 5.02 35.66 -9.65
C GLU A 345 5.79 34.94 -8.53
N ASP A 346 5.19 34.01 -7.78
CA ASP A 346 5.86 33.40 -6.61
C ASP A 346 6.82 32.22 -6.95
N ILE A 347 6.99 31.86 -8.23
CA ILE A 347 7.78 30.68 -8.66
C ILE A 347 9.26 31.00 -8.97
N GLN A 348 9.71 32.25 -8.87
CA GLN A 348 11.10 32.60 -9.22
C GLN A 348 12.13 32.62 -8.06
N LYS A 349 11.81 32.17 -6.84
CA LYS A 349 12.72 32.31 -5.69
C LYS A 349 13.18 31.05 -4.96
N ILE A 350 13.04 29.86 -5.54
CA ILE A 350 13.54 28.64 -4.88
C ILE A 350 14.28 27.78 -5.91
N GLY A 351 15.57 28.09 -6.07
CA GLY A 351 16.57 27.22 -6.69
C GLY A 351 17.20 26.29 -5.66
#